data_AF-A0A833WWD6-F1
#
_entry.id   AF-A0A833WWD6-F1
#
_cell.length_a   1.000
_cell.length_b   1.000
_cell.length_c   1.000
_cell.angle_alpha   90.00
_cell.angle_beta   90.00
_cell.angle_gamma   90.00
#
_symmetry.space_group_name_H-M   'P 1'
#
loop_
_entity.id
_entity.type
_entity.pdbx_description
1 polymer ?
#
loop_
_entity_poly.entity_id
_entity_poly.type
_entity_poly.pdbx_seq_one_letter_code
_entity_poly.pdbx_strand_id
1 'polypeptide(L)'
;MELGFEEKDFLACCGSTKFAKEMALASPFASLEEAVRAARDIWFNKVDVNAWLQAFSAHPPIGDSPPASHHHRTSPTSAQWSKGEQSTAIATATGSTLQELSEWNAQYREKFGFVFLICASGRTSDEILAELKVNFKLKFDFLFLFFISKQ
;
A
#
# COMPACT_ATOMS: atom_id res chain seq x y z
N MET A 1 -27.83 2.33 -8.85
CA MET A 1 -27.64 1.62 -7.56
C MET A 1 -26.57 2.41 -6.84
N GLU A 2 -26.92 3.05 -5.74
CA GLU A 2 -25.97 3.82 -4.94
C GLU A 2 -25.07 2.87 -4.17
N LEU A 3 -23.76 3.13 -4.18
CA LEU A 3 -22.78 2.37 -3.42
C LEU A 3 -22.63 3.00 -2.04
N GLY A 4 -23.30 2.40 -1.04
CA GLY A 4 -23.18 2.79 0.36
C GLY A 4 -22.08 1.99 1.04
N PHE A 5 -21.05 2.69 1.54
CA PHE A 5 -19.94 2.11 2.28
C PHE A 5 -19.74 2.88 3.58
N GLU A 6 -19.35 2.19 4.64
CA GLU A 6 -19.07 2.79 5.95
C GLU A 6 -17.56 3.01 6.15
N GLU A 7 -17.19 3.78 7.18
CA GLU A 7 -15.78 4.05 7.53
C GLU A 7 -14.96 2.76 7.64
N LYS A 8 -15.52 1.69 8.23
CA LYS A 8 -14.85 0.39 8.38
C LYS A 8 -14.48 -0.26 7.04
N ASP A 9 -15.29 -0.05 6.00
CA ASP A 9 -15.08 -0.65 4.68
C ASP A 9 -13.93 0.06 3.97
N PHE A 10 -13.89 1.39 4.06
CA PHE A 10 -12.77 2.17 3.55
C PHE A 10 -11.49 1.93 4.35
N LEU A 11 -11.57 1.76 5.66
CA LEU A 11 -10.42 1.45 6.51
C LEU A 11 -9.82 0.07 6.21
N ALA A 12 -10.66 -0.90 5.81
CA ALA A 12 -10.19 -2.21 5.38
C ALA A 12 -9.41 -2.16 4.06
N CYS A 13 -9.73 -1.20 3.19
CA CYS A 13 -9.04 -0.94 1.92
C CYS A 13 -7.77 -0.08 2.09
N CYS A 14 -7.85 0.94 2.94
CA CYS A 14 -6.77 1.88 3.20
C CYS A 14 -6.62 2.07 4.70
N GLY A 15 -5.45 1.74 5.26
CA GLY A 15 -5.19 1.83 6.70
C GLY A 15 -5.23 3.25 7.30
N SER A 16 -5.52 4.28 6.50
CA SER A 16 -5.66 5.65 6.95
C SER A 16 -7.06 5.92 7.52
N THR A 17 -7.12 6.16 8.82
CA THR A 17 -8.34 6.53 9.53
C THR A 17 -8.92 7.85 9.04
N LYS A 18 -8.07 8.82 8.69
CA LYS A 18 -8.52 10.12 8.16
C LYS A 18 -9.15 9.94 6.77
N PHE A 19 -8.49 9.17 5.89
CA PHE A 19 -9.03 8.87 4.57
C PHE A 19 -10.38 8.14 4.67
N ALA A 20 -10.47 7.12 5.52
CA ALA A 20 -11.68 6.33 5.70
C ALA A 20 -12.88 7.19 6.17
N LYS A 21 -12.65 8.12 7.10
CA LYS A 21 -13.65 9.08 7.57
C LYS A 21 -14.13 10.01 6.48
N GLU A 22 -13.21 10.61 5.73
CA GLU A 22 -13.54 11.53 4.63
C GLU A 22 -14.32 10.81 3.52
N MET A 23 -13.96 9.56 3.19
CA MET A 23 -14.69 8.74 2.22
C MET A 23 -16.09 8.39 2.70
N ALA A 24 -16.26 8.03 3.98
CA ALA A 24 -17.57 7.75 4.57
C ALA A 24 -18.47 8.99 4.58
N LEU A 25 -17.92 10.17 4.85
CA LEU A 25 -18.65 11.45 4.77
C LEU A 25 -19.06 11.83 3.34
N ALA A 26 -18.31 11.38 2.33
CA ALA A 26 -18.61 11.61 0.93
C ALA A 26 -19.56 10.56 0.32
N SER A 27 -19.80 9.44 1.02
CA SER A 27 -20.74 8.37 0.63
C SER A 27 -22.19 8.78 0.94
N PRO A 28 -23.21 8.30 0.19
CA PRO A 28 -23.16 7.33 -0.92
C PRO A 28 -22.66 7.93 -2.24
N PHE A 29 -22.10 7.07 -3.10
CA PHE A 29 -21.68 7.44 -4.46
C PHE A 29 -22.64 6.89 -5.52
N ALA A 30 -22.88 7.66 -6.58
CA ALA A 30 -23.75 7.24 -7.68
C ALA A 30 -23.08 6.20 -8.59
N SER A 31 -21.74 6.13 -8.61
CA SER A 31 -20.98 5.14 -9.38
C SER A 31 -19.59 4.88 -8.79
N LEU A 32 -18.94 3.81 -9.26
CA LEU A 32 -17.54 3.52 -8.94
C LEU A 32 -16.60 4.65 -9.41
N GLU A 33 -16.87 5.25 -10.57
CA GLU A 33 -16.07 6.35 -11.11
C GLU A 33 -16.15 7.59 -10.20
N GLU A 34 -17.32 7.88 -9.64
CA GLU A 34 -17.47 8.94 -8.65
C GLU A 34 -16.72 8.63 -7.36
N ALA A 35 -16.82 7.40 -6.85
CA ALA A 35 -16.08 6.97 -5.66
C ALA A 35 -14.55 7.10 -5.86
N VAL A 36 -14.02 6.71 -7.03
CA VAL A 36 -12.60 6.84 -7.37
C VAL A 36 -12.18 8.31 -7.48
N ARG A 37 -13.00 9.16 -8.09
CA ARG A 37 -12.74 10.61 -8.16
C ARG A 37 -12.70 11.24 -6.76
N ALA A 38 -13.66 10.91 -5.90
CA ALA A 38 -13.69 11.37 -4.51
C ALA A 38 -12.46 10.88 -3.73
N ALA A 39 -12.10 9.60 -3.87
CA ALA A 39 -10.91 9.02 -3.25
C ALA A 39 -9.63 9.77 -3.65
N ARG A 40 -9.44 10.06 -4.94
CA ARG A 40 -8.27 10.83 -5.42
C ARG A 40 -8.27 12.23 -4.81
N ASP A 41 -9.38 12.96 -4.87
CA ASP A 41 -9.48 14.30 -4.26
C ASP A 41 -9.13 14.29 -2.76
N ILE A 42 -9.75 13.38 -2.00
CA ILE A 42 -9.51 13.23 -0.56
C ILE A 42 -8.04 12.90 -0.30
N TRP A 43 -7.47 11.96 -1.05
CA TRP A 43 -6.08 11.52 -0.88
C TRP A 43 -5.07 12.64 -1.14
N PHE A 44 -5.33 13.51 -2.12
CA PHE A 44 -4.40 14.58 -2.49
C PHE A 44 -4.61 15.89 -1.74
N ASN A 45 -5.86 16.21 -1.40
CA ASN A 45 -6.23 17.56 -0.97
C ASN A 45 -6.73 17.64 0.47
N LYS A 46 -7.13 16.53 1.10
CA LYS A 46 -7.78 16.55 2.43
C LYS A 46 -7.01 15.78 3.51
N VAL A 47 -6.33 14.70 3.15
CA VAL A 47 -5.49 13.95 4.10
C VAL A 47 -4.07 14.51 4.12
N ASP A 48 -3.40 14.37 5.25
CA ASP A 48 -2.04 14.88 5.47
C ASP A 48 -1.00 13.74 5.43
N VAL A 49 0.27 14.12 5.56
CA VAL A 49 1.40 13.17 5.56
C VAL A 49 1.26 12.10 6.64
N ASN A 50 0.70 12.42 7.81
CA ASN A 50 0.52 11.42 8.86
C ASN A 50 -0.53 10.38 8.47
N ALA A 51 -1.61 10.80 7.82
CA ALA A 51 -2.62 9.91 7.26
C ALA A 51 -2.05 9.03 6.15
N TRP A 52 -1.17 9.55 5.29
CA TRP A 52 -0.45 8.74 4.30
C TRP A 52 0.46 7.70 4.94
N LEU A 53 1.29 8.10 5.91
CA LEU A 53 2.17 7.19 6.64
C LEU A 53 1.39 6.13 7.41
N GLN A 54 0.21 6.48 7.95
CA GLN A 54 -0.70 5.52 8.58
C GLN A 54 -1.15 4.44 7.59
N ALA A 55 -1.57 4.83 6.38
CA ALA A 55 -1.92 3.87 5.33
C ALA A 55 -0.74 2.98 4.96
N PHE A 56 0.45 3.55 4.76
CA PHE A 56 1.65 2.79 4.42
C PHE A 56 1.99 1.76 5.50
N SER A 57 1.83 2.15 6.77
CA SER A 57 2.00 1.28 7.94
C SER A 57 0.90 0.22 8.12
N ALA A 58 -0.04 0.06 7.19
CA ALA A 58 -0.98 -1.06 7.22
C ALA A 58 -0.57 -2.18 6.27
N HIS A 59 0.38 -1.95 5.36
CA HIS A 59 0.78 -2.95 4.35
C HIS A 59 1.91 -3.85 4.86
N PRO A 60 1.80 -5.17 4.72
CA PRO A 60 2.91 -6.06 5.03
C PRO A 60 4.07 -5.81 4.05
N PRO A 61 5.33 -5.97 4.48
CA PRO A 61 6.48 -5.95 3.58
C PRO A 61 6.34 -7.03 2.50
N ILE A 62 6.91 -6.77 1.31
CA ILE A 62 6.87 -7.72 0.21
C ILE A 62 7.93 -8.81 0.40
N GLY A 63 7.55 -10.05 0.19
CA GLY A 63 8.44 -11.21 0.33
C GLY A 63 8.56 -11.73 1.76
N ASP A 64 7.99 -11.03 2.75
CA ASP A 64 7.85 -11.54 4.11
C ASP A 64 6.49 -12.24 4.29
N SER A 65 6.52 -13.38 4.97
CA SER A 65 5.32 -13.81 5.70
C SER A 65 5.13 -12.84 6.86
N PRO A 66 3.93 -12.26 7.08
CA PRO A 66 3.75 -11.17 8.04
C PRO A 66 4.31 -11.58 9.41
N PRO A 67 5.30 -10.85 9.97
CA PRO A 67 5.74 -11.12 11.32
C PRO A 67 4.58 -10.81 12.27
N ALA A 68 4.42 -11.63 13.31
CA ALA A 68 3.46 -11.43 14.40
C ALA A 68 3.84 -10.25 15.31
N SER A 69 4.40 -9.16 14.77
CA SER A 69 4.75 -7.99 15.58
C SER A 69 3.52 -7.10 15.76
N HIS A 70 3.18 -6.90 17.03
CA HIS A 70 1.98 -6.24 17.56
C HIS A 70 1.81 -4.75 17.21
N HIS A 71 2.59 -4.22 16.26
CA HIS A 71 2.55 -2.80 15.88
C HIS A 71 1.86 -2.52 14.54
N HIS A 72 1.61 -3.55 13.72
CA HIS A 72 0.93 -3.41 12.43
C HIS A 72 -0.57 -3.71 12.58
N ARG A 73 -1.41 -2.68 12.61
CA ARG A 73 -2.88 -2.85 12.56
C ARG A 73 -3.32 -3.09 11.12
N THR A 74 -2.94 -4.25 10.56
CA THR A 74 -3.45 -4.73 9.28
C THR A 74 -4.80 -5.41 9.51
N SER A 75 -5.84 -5.02 8.79
CA SER A 75 -7.14 -5.68 8.89
C SER A 75 -7.04 -7.10 8.29
N PRO A 76 -7.81 -8.10 8.77
CA PRO A 76 -7.83 -9.44 8.18
C PRO A 76 -8.10 -9.43 6.67
N THR A 77 -9.01 -8.55 6.23
CA THR A 77 -9.34 -8.35 4.81
C THR A 77 -8.13 -7.87 4.01
N SER A 78 -7.44 -6.83 4.48
CA SER A 78 -6.23 -6.31 3.81
C SER A 78 -5.09 -7.34 3.77
N ALA A 79 -4.94 -8.16 4.81
CA ALA A 79 -3.95 -9.24 4.83
C ALA A 79 -4.29 -10.33 3.80
N GLN A 80 -5.57 -10.66 3.62
CA GLN A 80 -6.01 -11.62 2.61
C GLN A 80 -5.79 -11.10 1.19
N TRP A 81 -6.11 -9.84 0.91
CA TRP A 81 -5.85 -9.23 -0.39
C TRP A 81 -4.36 -9.18 -0.71
N SER A 82 -3.53 -8.79 0.25
CA SER A 82 -2.07 -8.74 0.05
C SER A 82 -1.47 -10.11 -0.31
N LYS A 83 -1.99 -11.21 0.26
CA LYS A 83 -1.58 -12.57 -0.14
C LYS A 83 -1.89 -12.86 -1.62
N GLY A 84 -3.06 -12.42 -2.10
CA GLY A 84 -3.45 -12.55 -3.50
C GLY A 84 -2.57 -11.72 -4.43
N GLU A 85 -2.34 -10.45 -4.06
CA GLU A 85 -1.49 -9.52 -4.82
C GLU A 85 -0.05 -10.01 -4.94
N GLN A 86 0.49 -10.65 -3.90
CA GLN A 86 1.86 -11.17 -3.88
C GLN A 86 1.99 -12.60 -4.42
N SER A 87 0.90 -13.24 -4.87
CA SER A 87 0.91 -14.66 -5.24
C SER A 87 1.92 -15.01 -6.34
N THR A 88 1.99 -14.21 -7.41
CA THR A 88 2.97 -14.38 -8.50
C THR A 88 4.40 -14.18 -8.01
N ALA A 89 4.63 -13.19 -7.16
CA ALA A 89 5.96 -12.93 -6.60
C ALA A 89 6.42 -14.13 -5.77
N ILE A 90 5.58 -14.61 -4.84
CA ILE A 90 5.88 -15.77 -3.98
C ILE A 90 6.14 -17.02 -4.83
N ALA A 91 5.33 -17.26 -5.87
CA ALA A 91 5.48 -18.44 -6.74
C ALA A 91 6.77 -18.42 -7.58
N THR A 92 7.36 -17.24 -7.81
CA THR A 92 8.58 -17.05 -8.62
C THR A 92 9.83 -16.78 -7.78
N ALA A 93 9.69 -16.75 -6.45
CA ALA A 93 10.76 -16.38 -5.56
C ALA A 93 11.82 -17.49 -5.45
N THR A 94 13.09 -17.13 -5.58
CA THR A 94 14.22 -17.98 -5.20
C THR A 94 14.71 -17.61 -3.81
N GLY A 95 15.45 -18.51 -3.14
CA GLY A 95 16.04 -18.21 -1.83
C GLY A 95 16.95 -16.98 -1.85
N SER A 96 17.71 -16.77 -2.92
CA SER A 96 18.53 -15.57 -3.11
C SER A 96 17.69 -14.31 -3.32
N THR A 97 16.63 -14.37 -4.14
CA THR A 97 15.77 -13.21 -4.39
C THR A 97 15.04 -12.78 -3.11
N LEU A 98 14.57 -13.72 -2.28
CA LEU A 98 13.94 -13.40 -0.99
C LEU A 98 14.91 -12.75 -0.01
N GLN A 99 16.14 -13.27 0.07
CA GLN A 99 17.19 -12.70 0.91
C GLN A 99 17.50 -11.26 0.48
N GLU A 100 17.69 -11.02 -0.82
CA GLU A 100 17.93 -9.67 -1.34
C GLU A 100 16.72 -8.74 -1.09
N LEU A 101 15.49 -9.21 -1.31
CA LEU A 101 14.29 -8.42 -1.01
C LEU A 101 14.24 -8.01 0.45
N SER A 102 14.56 -8.91 1.38
CA SER A 102 14.61 -8.60 2.81
C SER A 102 15.64 -7.50 3.12
N GLU A 103 16.86 -7.64 2.60
CA GLU A 103 17.95 -6.67 2.80
C GLU A 103 17.61 -5.29 2.22
N TRP A 104 17.05 -5.25 1.01
CA TRP A 104 16.66 -3.99 0.37
C TRP A 104 15.44 -3.35 1.04
N ASN A 105 14.48 -4.14 1.53
CA ASN A 105 13.36 -3.61 2.33
C ASN A 105 13.87 -2.96 3.63
N ALA A 106 14.86 -3.57 4.30
CA ALA A 106 15.46 -3.00 5.50
C ALA A 106 16.16 -1.65 5.19
N GLN A 107 16.99 -1.61 4.14
CA GLN A 107 17.65 -0.37 3.70
C GLN A 107 16.64 0.70 3.28
N TYR A 108 15.57 0.32 2.58
CA TYR A 108 14.53 1.25 2.15
C TYR A 108 13.82 1.87 3.35
N ARG A 109 13.43 1.04 4.33
CA ARG A 109 12.81 1.53 5.57
C ARG A 109 13.74 2.43 6.35
N GLU A 110 15.02 2.08 6.46
CA GLU A 110 16.04 2.92 7.13
C GLU A 110 16.16 4.29 6.45
N LYS A 111 16.17 4.32 5.11
CA LYS A 111 16.32 5.56 4.34
C LYS A 111 15.08 6.45 4.35
N PHE A 112 13.90 5.87 4.12
CA PHE A 112 12.67 6.63 3.87
C PHE A 112 11.72 6.68 5.07
N GLY A 113 11.91 5.81 6.07
CA GLY A 113 11.09 5.75 7.28
C GLY A 113 9.78 4.96 7.15
N PHE A 114 9.49 4.38 5.98
CA PHE A 114 8.30 3.56 5.73
C PHE A 114 8.60 2.35 4.82
N VAL A 115 7.65 1.42 4.71
CA VAL A 115 7.78 0.21 3.88
C VAL A 115 7.82 0.54 2.39
N PHE A 116 8.48 -0.28 1.58
CA PHE A 116 8.34 -0.19 0.14
C PHE A 116 6.93 -0.63 -0.28
N LEU A 117 6.30 0.14 -1.16
CA LEU A 117 4.95 -0.13 -1.67
C LEU A 117 4.98 -0.18 -3.19
N ILE A 118 4.33 -1.19 -3.76
CA ILE A 118 4.13 -1.37 -5.20
C ILE A 118 2.83 -2.15 -5.42
N CYS A 119 2.18 -1.97 -6.57
CA CYS A 119 1.15 -2.91 -7.02
C CYS A 119 1.82 -4.23 -7.42
N ALA A 120 1.76 -5.23 -6.54
CA ALA A 120 2.45 -6.51 -6.70
C ALA A 120 1.72 -7.49 -7.65
N SER A 121 0.43 -7.27 -7.91
CA SER A 121 -0.41 -8.16 -8.73
C SER A 121 0.23 -8.45 -10.08
N GLY A 122 0.47 -9.75 -10.35
CA GLY A 122 1.04 -10.23 -11.60
C GLY A 122 2.54 -10.01 -11.77
N ARG A 123 3.23 -9.41 -10.79
CA ARG A 123 4.68 -9.19 -10.83
C ARG A 123 5.43 -10.36 -10.20
N THR A 124 6.58 -10.67 -10.78
CA THR A 124 7.55 -11.63 -10.24
C THR A 124 8.38 -11.02 -9.11
N SER A 125 9.02 -11.88 -8.30
CA SER A 125 9.92 -11.39 -7.23
C SER A 125 11.11 -10.58 -7.78
N ASP A 126 11.67 -10.97 -8.92
CA ASP A 126 12.80 -10.26 -9.53
C ASP A 126 12.41 -8.88 -10.08
N GLU A 127 11.21 -8.75 -10.66
CA GLU A 127 10.67 -7.45 -11.10
C GLU A 127 10.46 -6.51 -9.91
N ILE A 128 9.91 -7.02 -8.80
CA ILE A 128 9.71 -6.23 -7.59
C ILE A 128 11.07 -5.80 -7.02
N LEU A 129 12.05 -6.70 -6.96
CA LEU A 129 13.40 -6.39 -6.49
C LEU A 129 14.08 -5.33 -7.37
N ALA A 130 13.91 -5.40 -8.69
CA ALA A 130 14.43 -4.40 -9.61
C ALA A 130 13.80 -3.02 -9.36
N GLU A 131 12.47 -2.96 -9.20
CA GLU A 131 11.73 -1.73 -8.91
C GLU A 131 12.15 -1.14 -7.56
N LEU A 132 12.33 -1.97 -6.54
CA LEU A 132 12.82 -1.56 -5.22
C LEU A 132 14.20 -0.90 -5.33
N LYS A 133 15.14 -1.50 -6.06
CA LYS A 133 16.48 -0.96 -6.30
C LYS A 133 16.45 0.36 -7.10
N VAL A 134 15.52 0.52 -8.04
CA VAL A 134 15.32 1.78 -8.78
C VAL A 134 14.77 2.87 -7.85
N ASN A 135 13.69 2.56 -7.12
CA ASN A 135 13.05 3.51 -6.20
C ASN A 135 13.97 3.92 -5.05
N PHE A 136 14.85 3.03 -4.59
CA PHE A 136 15.86 3.34 -3.59
C PHE A 136 16.79 4.48 -4.02
N LYS A 137 17.05 4.65 -5.31
CA LYS A 137 17.91 5.74 -5.83
C LYS A 137 17.20 7.09 -5.84
N LEU A 138 15.88 7.11 -5.73
CA LEU A 138 15.09 8.34 -5.75
C LEU A 138 15.28 9.14 -4.46
N LYS A 139 15.08 10.46 -4.56
CA LYS A 139 14.89 11.32 -3.38
C LYS A 139 13.46 11.16 -2.88
N PHE A 140 13.26 11.35 -1.58
CA PHE A 140 11.97 11.22 -0.90
C PHE A 140 10.82 11.92 -1.67
N ASP A 141 11.05 13.14 -2.12
CA ASP A 141 10.04 13.97 -2.80
C ASP A 141 9.52 13.35 -4.11
N PHE A 142 10.37 12.61 -4.83
CA PHE A 142 9.99 11.95 -6.09
C PHE A 142 9.26 10.62 -5.86
N LEU A 143 9.61 9.91 -4.81
CA LEU A 143 8.97 8.66 -4.44
C LEU A 143 7.50 8.89 -4.04
N PHE A 144 7.26 10.00 -3.34
CA PHE A 144 5.93 10.44 -2.98
C PHE A 144 5.04 10.64 -4.21
N LEU A 145 5.55 11.36 -5.23
CA LEU A 145 4.86 11.59 -6.51
C LEU A 145 4.71 10.31 -7.37
N PHE A 146 5.68 9.39 -7.31
CA PHE A 146 5.62 8.14 -8.08
C PHE A 146 4.50 7.23 -7.59
N PHE A 147 4.36 7.04 -6.28
CA PHE A 147 3.28 6.24 -5.70
C PHE A 147 1.89 6.83 -6.01
N ILE A 148 1.82 8.15 -5.97
CA ILE A 148 0.65 8.96 -6.30
C ILE A 148 0.19 8.84 -7.76
N SER A 149 1.13 8.70 -8.70
CA SER A 149 0.83 8.70 -10.15
C SER A 149 0.56 7.31 -10.72
N LYS A 150 0.82 6.24 -9.95
CA LYS A 150 0.69 4.85 -10.38
C LYS A 150 -0.50 4.10 -9.77
N GLN A 151 -1.29 4.77 -8.91
CA GLN A 151 -2.67 4.39 -8.57
C GLN A 151 -3.67 5.19 -9.42
#